data_AF-A0A0S4QS06-F1
#
_entry.id   AF-A0A0S4QS06-F1
#
_cell.length_a   1.000
_cell.length_b   1.000
_cell.length_c   1.000
_cell.angle_alpha   90.00
_cell.angle_beta   90.00
_cell.angle_gamma   90.00
#
_symmetry.space_group_name_H-M   'P 1'
#
loop_
_entity.id
_entity.type
_entity.pdbx_description
1 polymer ?
#
loop_
_entity_poly.entity_id
_entity_poly.type
_entity_poly.pdbx_seq_one_letter_code
_entity_poly.pdbx_strand_id
1 'polypeptide(L)'
;MPTVELRFAALPGHVRTARMIATAVSRRAGVPVGAIDEIKLAVGEACARAVRVNRRSNPQAFVHVELTDTPESFRVVVSDSGAAGDEIAPGPDGGLLSVDALLDLGEGAEPDLAAIGVPDTEVDQPLPSGLGLALIEGLVDEVAVRRGQDGTGTVVEMTWHTAEPEEDADLDSAGYAALAAQIAGSARREG
;
A
#
# COMPACT_ATOMS: atom_id res chain seq x y z
N MET A 1 -0.20 -15.34 10.98
CA MET A 1 0.07 -14.47 12.15
C MET A 1 0.76 -13.23 11.62
N PRO A 2 0.41 -12.02 12.06
CA PRO A 2 1.11 -10.83 11.62
C PRO A 2 2.55 -10.86 12.10
N THR A 3 3.47 -10.50 11.22
CA THR A 3 4.89 -10.37 11.58
C THR A 3 5.14 -9.09 12.37
N VAL A 4 4.34 -8.05 12.11
CA VAL A 4 4.36 -6.80 12.87
C VAL A 4 2.92 -6.37 13.14
N GLU A 5 2.65 -5.93 14.37
CA GLU A 5 1.36 -5.40 14.78
C GLU A 5 1.57 -4.04 15.43
N LEU A 6 0.73 -3.06 15.06
CA LEU A 6 0.73 -1.72 15.63
C LEU A 6 -0.67 -1.35 16.10
N ARG A 7 -0.71 -0.68 17.26
CA ARG A 7 -1.93 -0.06 17.79
C ARG A 7 -1.60 1.37 18.18
N PHE A 8 -2.38 2.32 17.70
CA PHE A 8 -2.16 3.73 18.01
C PHE A 8 -3.46 4.50 18.20
N ALA A 9 -3.42 5.52 19.05
CA ALA A 9 -4.56 6.41 19.28
C ALA A 9 -4.92 7.13 17.97
N ALA A 10 -6.21 7.41 17.76
CA ALA A 10 -6.72 8.04 16.55
C ALA A 10 -6.29 9.52 16.41
N LEU A 11 -5.00 9.73 16.18
CA LEU A 11 -4.34 11.02 16.01
C LEU A 11 -3.60 11.02 14.66
N PRO A 12 -3.76 12.06 13.82
CA PRO A 12 -3.13 12.11 12.50
C PRO A 12 -1.61 11.91 12.52
N GLY A 13 -0.93 12.38 13.58
CA GLY A 13 0.53 12.24 13.71
C GLY A 13 1.05 10.79 13.69
N HIS A 14 0.20 9.80 14.00
CA HIS A 14 0.59 8.39 13.96
C HIS A 14 0.55 7.75 12.56
N VAL A 15 -0.14 8.38 11.59
CA VAL A 15 -0.22 7.89 10.21
C VAL A 15 1.17 7.84 9.56
N ARG A 16 2.01 8.83 9.85
CA ARG A 16 3.42 8.85 9.41
C ARG A 16 4.19 7.64 9.92
N THR A 17 4.02 7.30 11.20
CA THR A 17 4.69 6.14 11.81
C THR A 17 4.27 4.83 11.15
N ALA A 18 2.98 4.67 10.85
CA ALA A 18 2.47 3.50 10.12
C ALA A 18 3.11 3.38 8.72
N ARG A 19 3.19 4.47 7.95
CA ARG A 19 3.85 4.48 6.63
C ARG A 19 5.33 4.07 6.70
N MET A 20 6.07 4.59 7.68
CA MET A 20 7.50 4.25 7.85
C MET A 20 7.69 2.76 8.15
N ILE A 21 6.85 2.20 9.03
CA ILE A 21 6.95 0.79 9.40
C ILE A 21 6.52 -0.10 8.23
N ALA A 22 5.45 0.25 7.52
CA ALA A 22 5.03 -0.46 6.31
C ALA A 22 6.12 -0.48 5.23
N THR A 23 6.79 0.67 5.00
CA THR A 23 7.92 0.76 4.07
C THR A 23 9.10 -0.12 4.50
N ALA A 24 9.40 -0.17 5.80
CA ALA A 24 10.48 -1.01 6.31
C ALA A 24 10.18 -2.50 6.15
N VAL A 25 8.93 -2.91 6.43
CA VAL A 25 8.50 -4.31 6.31
C VAL A 25 8.39 -4.72 4.84
N SER A 26 7.85 -3.88 3.95
CA SER A 26 7.72 -4.21 2.52
C SER A 26 9.06 -4.45 1.83
N ARG A 27 10.08 -3.64 2.16
CA ARG A 27 11.46 -3.85 1.68
C ARG A 27 12.03 -5.19 2.14
N ARG A 28 11.78 -5.56 3.38
CA ARG A 28 12.18 -6.87 3.92
C ARG A 28 11.45 -8.02 3.23
N ALA A 29 10.18 -7.81 2.90
CA ALA A 29 9.35 -8.80 2.22
C ALA A 29 9.78 -9.04 0.76
N GLY A 30 10.59 -8.16 0.16
CA GLY A 30 10.97 -8.28 -1.25
C GLY A 30 9.94 -7.69 -2.22
N VAL A 31 9.10 -6.77 -1.75
CA VAL A 31 8.20 -6.01 -2.63
C VAL A 31 9.04 -5.17 -3.62
N PRO A 32 8.67 -5.11 -4.91
CA PRO A 32 9.37 -4.29 -5.90
C PRO A 32 9.55 -2.84 -5.44
N VAL A 33 10.74 -2.27 -5.72
CA VAL A 33 11.09 -0.90 -5.30
C VAL A 33 10.10 0.14 -5.86
N GLY A 34 9.54 -0.11 -7.04
CA GLY A 34 8.54 0.77 -7.67
C GLY A 34 7.24 0.90 -6.87
N ALA A 35 6.84 -0.13 -6.12
CA ALA A 35 5.60 -0.13 -5.35
C ALA A 35 5.75 0.55 -3.96
N ILE A 36 6.95 1.01 -3.58
CA ILE A 36 7.17 1.58 -2.24
C ILE A 36 6.37 2.86 -2.01
N ASP A 37 6.29 3.73 -3.01
CA ASP A 37 5.54 4.99 -2.87
C ASP A 37 4.03 4.75 -2.90
N GLU A 38 3.58 3.74 -3.66
CA GLU A 38 2.20 3.24 -3.66
C GLU A 38 1.81 2.69 -2.28
N ILE A 39 2.67 1.88 -1.65
CA ILE A 39 2.49 1.39 -0.28
C ILE A 39 2.32 2.55 0.71
N LYS A 40 3.20 3.56 0.66
CA LYS A 40 3.10 4.71 1.57
C LYS A 40 1.78 5.44 1.41
N LEU A 41 1.34 5.63 0.17
CA LEU A 41 0.10 6.34 -0.15
C LEU A 41 -1.11 5.52 0.30
N ALA A 42 -1.20 4.24 -0.06
CA ALA A 42 -2.29 3.35 0.30
C ALA A 42 -2.41 3.16 1.82
N VAL A 43 -1.30 2.89 2.52
CA VAL A 43 -1.28 2.76 3.99
C VAL A 43 -1.63 4.09 4.65
N GLY A 44 -1.17 5.21 4.08
CA GLY A 44 -1.51 6.56 4.51
C GLY A 44 -3.02 6.80 4.49
N GLU A 45 -3.66 6.56 3.36
CA GLU A 45 -5.11 6.74 3.19
C GLU A 45 -5.93 5.79 4.07
N ALA A 46 -5.53 4.51 4.14
CA ALA A 46 -6.22 3.52 4.97
C ALA A 46 -6.18 3.92 6.46
N CYS A 47 -5.01 4.35 6.96
CA CYS A 47 -4.84 4.81 8.34
C CYS A 47 -5.54 6.16 8.58
N ALA A 48 -5.48 7.10 7.65
CA ALA A 48 -6.15 8.40 7.77
C ALA A 48 -7.67 8.24 7.84
N ARG A 49 -8.26 7.36 7.01
CA ARG A 49 -9.66 6.96 7.10
C ARG A 49 -9.98 6.42 8.49
N ALA A 50 -9.24 5.41 8.94
CA ALA A 50 -9.46 4.78 10.25
C ALA A 50 -9.39 5.79 11.41
N VAL A 51 -8.42 6.72 11.35
CA VAL A 51 -8.30 7.82 12.32
C VAL A 51 -9.55 8.72 12.30
N ARG A 52 -10.02 9.17 11.13
CA ARG A 52 -11.23 10.02 11.04
C ARG A 52 -12.47 9.30 11.58
N VAL A 53 -12.66 8.06 11.18
CA VAL A 53 -13.79 7.22 11.61
C VAL A 53 -13.79 7.07 13.13
N ASN A 54 -12.66 6.66 13.73
CA ASN A 54 -12.55 6.55 15.19
C ASN A 54 -12.76 7.89 15.89
N ARG A 55 -12.16 8.98 15.40
CA ARG A 55 -12.34 10.31 16.01
C ARG A 55 -13.79 10.80 16.02
N ARG A 56 -14.62 10.36 15.07
CA ARG A 56 -16.04 10.73 15.02
C ARG A 56 -16.89 9.84 15.93
N SER A 57 -16.61 8.54 15.97
CA SER A 57 -17.48 7.53 16.58
C SER A 57 -17.02 7.04 17.94
N ASN A 58 -15.71 6.81 18.11
CA ASN A 58 -15.09 6.32 19.34
C ASN A 58 -13.64 6.81 19.46
N PRO A 59 -13.41 8.06 19.93
CA PRO A 59 -12.08 8.69 19.90
C PRO A 59 -11.02 7.99 20.76
N GLN A 60 -11.46 7.17 21.73
CA GLN A 60 -10.56 6.41 22.62
C GLN A 60 -10.17 5.06 22.01
N ALA A 61 -10.83 4.62 20.93
CA ALA A 61 -10.46 3.39 20.25
C ALA A 61 -9.16 3.55 19.47
N PHE A 62 -8.34 2.51 19.53
CA PHE A 62 -7.11 2.43 18.75
C PHE A 62 -7.41 2.08 17.29
N VAL A 63 -6.62 2.65 16.39
CA VAL A 63 -6.45 2.10 15.05
C VAL A 63 -5.49 0.93 15.16
N HIS A 64 -5.83 -0.19 14.52
CA HIS A 64 -5.05 -1.41 14.53
C HIS A 64 -4.50 -1.67 13.13
N VAL A 65 -3.19 -1.90 13.03
CA VAL A 65 -2.50 -2.16 11.78
C VAL A 65 -1.70 -3.44 11.92
N GLU A 66 -1.98 -4.41 11.06
CA GLU A 66 -1.30 -5.70 11.01
C GLU A 66 -0.55 -5.80 9.69
N LEU A 67 0.72 -6.21 9.77
CA LEU A 67 1.58 -6.39 8.60
C LEU A 67 2.08 -7.82 8.59
N THR A 68 1.87 -8.50 7.47
CA THR A 68 2.31 -9.88 7.24
C THR A 68 3.18 -9.92 6.00
N ASP A 69 4.43 -10.31 6.16
CA ASP A 69 5.34 -10.63 5.05
C ASP A 69 5.45 -12.14 4.89
N THR A 70 5.27 -12.59 3.65
CA THR A 70 5.43 -13.96 3.18
C THR A 70 6.37 -13.95 1.98
N PRO A 71 6.93 -15.10 1.57
CA PRO A 71 7.74 -15.16 0.36
C PRO A 71 7.02 -14.68 -0.90
N GLU A 72 5.69 -14.83 -0.99
CA GLU A 72 4.90 -14.49 -2.18
C GLU A 72 4.17 -13.13 -2.09
N SER A 73 4.03 -12.57 -0.88
CA SER A 73 3.23 -11.36 -0.69
C SER A 73 3.56 -10.58 0.58
N PHE A 74 3.28 -9.28 0.52
CA PHE A 74 3.21 -8.37 1.65
C PHE A 74 1.77 -7.89 1.83
N ARG A 75 1.18 -8.18 3.00
CA ARG A 75 -0.20 -7.83 3.34
C ARG A 75 -0.24 -6.83 4.48
N VAL A 76 -1.08 -5.80 4.33
CA VAL A 76 -1.38 -4.82 5.38
C VAL A 76 -2.87 -4.79 5.64
N VAL A 77 -3.27 -4.97 6.90
CA VAL A 77 -4.65 -4.89 7.36
C VAL A 77 -4.78 -3.68 8.28
N VAL A 78 -5.73 -2.78 7.99
CA VAL A 78 -6.03 -1.61 8.81
C VAL A 78 -7.48 -1.69 9.29
N SER A 79 -7.65 -1.72 10.61
CA SER A 79 -8.95 -1.83 11.26
C SER A 79 -9.27 -0.58 12.09
N ASP A 80 -10.48 -0.06 11.91
CA ASP A 80 -11.07 0.98 12.76
C ASP A 80 -12.12 0.39 13.70
N SER A 81 -12.74 1.23 14.53
CA SER A 81 -13.76 0.86 15.52
C SER A 81 -15.01 1.73 15.41
N GLY A 82 -15.30 2.28 14.22
CA GLY A 82 -16.51 3.06 13.98
C GLY A 82 -17.73 2.21 13.63
N ALA A 83 -18.77 2.85 13.08
CA ALA A 83 -19.90 2.09 12.55
C ALA A 83 -19.46 1.33 11.29
N ALA A 84 -19.97 0.10 11.11
CA ALA A 84 -19.66 -0.67 9.93
C ALA A 84 -20.11 0.07 8.65
N GLY A 85 -19.16 0.33 7.74
CA GLY A 85 -19.44 1.05 6.50
C GLY A 85 -19.23 2.57 6.54
N ASP A 86 -18.76 3.13 7.65
CA ASP A 86 -18.40 4.55 7.71
C ASP A 86 -17.28 4.90 6.72
N GLU A 87 -17.46 6.02 6.00
CA GLU A 87 -16.57 6.51 4.94
C GLU A 87 -16.32 5.51 3.79
N ILE A 88 -17.19 4.51 3.63
CA ILE A 88 -17.31 3.72 2.41
C ILE A 88 -18.31 4.43 1.50
N ALA A 89 -17.83 5.11 0.45
CA ALA A 89 -18.73 5.73 -0.52
C ALA A 89 -19.23 4.65 -1.50
N PRO A 90 -20.55 4.46 -1.65
CA PRO A 90 -21.09 3.52 -2.61
C PRO A 90 -20.83 4.03 -4.03
N GLY A 91 -20.28 3.16 -4.87
CA GLY A 91 -20.18 3.36 -6.31
C GLY A 91 -21.55 3.32 -6.99
N PRO A 92 -21.63 3.74 -8.26
CA PRO A 92 -22.88 3.78 -9.02
C PRO A 92 -23.61 2.42 -9.08
N ASP A 93 -22.86 1.31 -9.01
CA ASP A 93 -23.39 -0.06 -9.01
C ASP A 93 -23.60 -0.64 -7.60
N GLY A 94 -23.51 0.18 -6.56
CA GLY A 94 -23.57 -0.25 -5.16
C GLY A 94 -22.28 -0.87 -4.61
N GLY A 95 -21.21 -0.89 -5.43
CA GLY A 95 -19.84 -1.27 -5.04
C GLY A 95 -19.08 -0.13 -4.34
N LEU A 96 -17.75 -0.11 -4.41
CA LEU A 96 -16.95 1.08 -4.05
C LEU A 96 -16.99 2.09 -5.19
N LEU A 97 -16.88 3.38 -4.85
CA LEU A 97 -16.63 4.44 -5.83
C LEU A 97 -15.24 4.20 -6.43
N SER A 98 -15.16 3.87 -7.73
CA SER A 98 -13.89 3.69 -8.44
C SER A 98 -13.33 5.03 -8.93
N VAL A 99 -12.02 5.06 -9.24
CA VAL A 99 -11.36 6.25 -9.81
C VAL A 99 -11.98 6.62 -11.16
N ASP A 100 -12.29 5.63 -12.00
CA ASP A 100 -12.94 5.86 -13.30
C ASP A 100 -14.31 6.52 -13.13
N ALA A 101 -15.13 6.02 -12.20
CA ALA A 101 -16.44 6.62 -11.91
C ALA A 101 -16.32 8.04 -11.35
N LEU A 102 -15.25 8.36 -10.61
CA LEU A 102 -14.98 9.72 -10.16
C LEU A 102 -14.60 10.66 -11.31
N LEU A 103 -13.78 10.18 -12.26
CA LEU A 103 -13.38 10.94 -13.44
C LEU A 103 -14.58 11.20 -14.36
N ASP A 104 -15.49 10.24 -14.51
CA ASP A 104 -16.73 10.37 -15.29
C ASP A 104 -17.73 11.36 -14.67
N LEU A 105 -17.75 11.49 -13.34
CA LEU A 105 -18.52 12.55 -12.63
C LEU A 105 -17.87 13.94 -12.78
N GLY A 106 -16.66 14.01 -13.32
CA GLY A 106 -15.81 15.19 -13.44
C GLY A 106 -15.87 15.94 -14.78
N GLU A 107 -16.73 15.55 -15.75
CA GLU A 107 -17.00 16.37 -16.95
C GLU A 107 -17.74 17.66 -16.57
N GLY A 108 -17.02 18.61 -15.96
CA GLY A 108 -17.55 19.90 -15.50
C GLY A 108 -16.72 20.60 -14.43
N ALA A 109 -15.77 19.92 -13.80
CA ALA A 109 -14.80 20.54 -12.91
C ALA A 109 -13.46 19.86 -13.14
N GLU A 110 -12.50 20.56 -13.75
CA GLU A 110 -11.14 20.05 -13.76
C GLU A 110 -10.71 19.84 -12.30
N PRO A 111 -10.40 18.60 -11.87
CA PRO A 111 -9.68 18.43 -10.63
C PRO A 111 -8.37 19.19 -10.81
N ASP A 112 -8.07 20.11 -9.90
CA ASP A 112 -6.85 20.89 -9.94
C ASP A 112 -5.64 19.94 -9.80
N LEU A 113 -5.19 19.41 -10.94
CA LEU A 113 -4.03 18.53 -11.05
C LEU A 113 -2.74 19.28 -10.68
N ALA A 114 -2.77 20.61 -10.54
CA ALA A 114 -1.67 21.37 -9.95
C ALA A 114 -1.62 21.23 -8.41
N ALA A 115 -2.68 20.74 -7.76
CA ALA A 115 -2.63 20.20 -6.39
C ALA A 115 -2.11 18.75 -6.34
N ILE A 116 -2.05 18.07 -7.48
CA ILE A 116 -1.45 16.73 -7.68
C ILE A 116 0.02 16.86 -8.16
N GLY A 117 0.47 18.10 -8.41
CA GLY A 117 1.85 18.43 -8.68
C GLY A 117 2.56 19.06 -7.48
N VAL A 118 3.88 18.89 -7.47
CA VAL A 118 4.91 19.65 -6.74
C VAL A 118 5.23 19.18 -5.29
N PRO A 119 6.39 19.56 -4.73
CA PRO A 119 7.63 18.77 -4.65
C PRO A 119 8.03 18.49 -3.19
N ASP A 120 8.42 17.28 -2.80
CA ASP A 120 9.12 17.00 -1.52
C ASP A 120 8.49 17.53 -0.19
N THR A 121 7.28 18.11 -0.22
CA THR A 121 6.52 18.55 0.96
C THR A 121 5.37 17.59 1.20
N GLU A 122 5.68 16.56 1.96
CA GLU A 122 4.78 15.76 2.82
C GLU A 122 3.27 16.01 2.62
N VAL A 123 2.66 15.20 1.75
CA VAL A 123 1.21 15.10 1.59
C VAL A 123 0.63 14.53 2.89
N ASP A 124 0.17 15.40 3.79
CA ASP A 124 -0.48 15.05 5.06
C ASP A 124 -1.93 15.58 5.14
N GLN A 125 -2.47 16.08 4.01
CA GLN A 125 -3.89 16.42 3.91
C GLN A 125 -4.69 15.19 3.47
N PRO A 126 -5.60 14.69 4.30
CA PRO A 126 -6.31 13.46 4.00
C PRO A 126 -7.41 13.72 2.97
N LEU A 127 -7.54 12.82 1.99
CA LEU A 127 -8.45 12.97 0.85
C LEU A 127 -9.94 12.92 1.30
N PRO A 128 -10.89 13.50 0.53
CA PRO A 128 -12.32 13.40 0.81
C PRO A 128 -12.79 11.95 1.02
N SER A 129 -13.85 11.77 1.83
CA SER A 129 -14.43 10.44 2.10
C SER A 129 -14.83 9.73 0.80
N GLY A 130 -14.42 8.49 0.62
CA GLY A 130 -14.63 7.71 -0.61
C GLY A 130 -13.44 7.73 -1.58
N LEU A 131 -12.79 8.89 -1.75
CA LEU A 131 -11.68 9.05 -2.69
C LEU A 131 -10.43 8.26 -2.28
N GLY A 132 -10.15 8.21 -0.97
CA GLY A 132 -9.01 7.44 -0.46
C GLY A 132 -9.10 5.93 -0.71
N LEU A 133 -10.32 5.35 -0.68
CA LEU A 133 -10.50 3.93 -1.00
C LEU A 133 -10.37 3.65 -2.49
N ALA A 134 -10.90 4.54 -3.34
CA ALA A 134 -10.72 4.48 -4.79
C ALA A 134 -9.23 4.54 -5.16
N LEU A 135 -8.49 5.43 -4.51
CA LEU A 135 -7.06 5.55 -4.71
C LEU A 135 -6.33 4.26 -4.29
N ILE A 136 -6.68 3.67 -3.14
CA ILE A 136 -6.11 2.38 -2.71
C ILE A 136 -6.34 1.31 -3.77
N GLU A 137 -7.56 1.19 -4.31
CA GLU A 137 -7.89 0.21 -5.35
C GLU A 137 -7.01 0.32 -6.60
N GLY A 138 -6.58 1.53 -6.97
CA GLY A 138 -5.66 1.75 -8.08
C GLY A 138 -4.16 1.58 -7.76
N LEU A 139 -3.78 1.38 -6.50
CA LEU A 139 -2.38 1.35 -6.03
C LEU A 139 -1.92 -0.02 -5.50
N VAL A 140 -2.84 -0.96 -5.31
CA VAL A 140 -2.54 -2.25 -4.69
C VAL A 140 -2.94 -3.39 -5.61
N ASP A 141 -2.23 -4.51 -5.52
CA ASP A 141 -2.53 -5.67 -6.37
C ASP A 141 -3.88 -6.30 -5.98
N GLU A 142 -4.16 -6.37 -4.67
CA GLU A 142 -5.45 -6.83 -4.15
C GLU A 142 -5.92 -5.95 -2.98
N VAL A 143 -7.20 -5.56 -3.01
CA VAL A 143 -7.87 -4.86 -1.91
C VAL A 143 -9.16 -5.59 -1.51
N ALA A 144 -9.37 -5.72 -0.20
CA ALA A 144 -10.64 -6.18 0.35
C ALA A 144 -11.10 -5.26 1.48
N VAL A 145 -12.33 -4.78 1.40
CA VAL A 145 -12.97 -3.97 2.44
C VAL A 145 -14.07 -4.79 3.09
N ARG A 146 -13.92 -5.09 4.39
CA ARG A 146 -14.86 -5.92 5.16
C ARG A 146 -15.41 -5.17 6.36
N ARG A 147 -16.62 -5.53 6.78
CA ARG A 147 -17.14 -5.14 8.09
C ARG A 147 -16.40 -5.93 9.17
N GLY A 148 -16.10 -5.31 10.30
CA GLY A 148 -15.52 -6.02 11.44
C GLY A 148 -16.46 -7.11 11.96
N GLN A 149 -15.89 -8.15 12.58
CA GLN A 149 -16.58 -9.41 12.92
C GLN A 149 -17.78 -9.24 13.87
N ASP A 150 -17.85 -8.13 14.63
CA ASP A 150 -18.93 -7.82 15.56
C ASP A 150 -19.85 -6.68 15.07
N GLY A 151 -19.85 -6.38 13.77
CA GLY A 151 -20.57 -5.24 13.21
C GLY A 151 -19.99 -3.88 13.62
N THR A 152 -18.81 -3.89 14.25
CA THR A 152 -18.05 -2.71 14.64
C THR A 152 -16.82 -2.59 13.76
N GLY A 153 -16.63 -1.38 13.23
CA GLY A 153 -15.46 -1.00 12.45
C GLY A 153 -15.47 -1.50 11.01
N THR A 154 -14.56 -0.91 10.23
CA THR A 154 -14.22 -1.36 8.88
C THR A 154 -12.78 -1.87 8.85
N VAL A 155 -12.57 -2.98 8.16
CA VAL A 155 -11.28 -3.62 7.93
C VAL A 155 -10.92 -3.42 6.47
N VAL A 156 -9.80 -2.75 6.21
CA VAL A 156 -9.22 -2.60 4.87
C VAL A 156 -7.97 -3.45 4.80
N GLU A 157 -8.00 -4.43 3.92
CA GLU A 157 -6.89 -5.32 3.65
C GLU A 157 -6.31 -5.03 2.27
N MET A 158 -5.01 -4.84 2.22
CA MET A 158 -4.24 -4.49 1.02
C MET A 158 -3.12 -5.50 0.87
N THR A 159 -2.89 -5.99 -0.35
CA THR A 159 -1.82 -6.95 -0.65
C THR A 159 -0.99 -6.44 -1.83
N TRP A 160 0.32 -6.61 -1.71
CA TRP A 160 1.29 -6.47 -2.79
C TRP A 160 2.01 -7.80 -2.98
N HIS A 161 2.21 -8.22 -4.22
CA HIS A 161 3.01 -9.38 -4.55
C HIS A 161 4.50 -9.03 -4.44
N THR A 162 5.26 -9.95 -3.89
CA THR A 162 6.72 -9.87 -3.93
C THR A 162 7.17 -10.21 -5.34
N ALA A 163 8.35 -9.73 -5.75
CA ALA A 163 8.92 -10.22 -6.99
C ALA A 163 9.05 -11.74 -6.88
N GLU A 164 8.62 -12.48 -7.91
CA GLU A 164 9.02 -13.88 -8.01
C GLU A 164 10.54 -13.93 -7.82
N PRO A 165 11.08 -14.83 -6.98
CA PRO A 165 12.52 -15.02 -6.98
C PRO A 165 12.86 -15.29 -8.44
N GLU A 166 13.74 -14.48 -9.02
CA GLU A 166 14.34 -14.83 -10.30
C GLU A 166 14.83 -16.27 -10.09
N GLU A 167 14.14 -17.27 -10.68
CA GLU A 167 14.73 -18.58 -10.88
C GLU A 167 16.01 -18.22 -11.61
N ASP A 168 17.13 -18.29 -10.87
CA ASP A 168 18.50 -17.99 -11.28
C ASP A 168 18.55 -18.25 -12.77
N ALA A 169 18.41 -17.19 -13.59
CA ALA A 169 18.10 -17.38 -15.00
C ALA A 169 19.28 -18.18 -15.53
N ASP A 170 19.04 -19.46 -15.84
CA ASP A 170 20.03 -20.48 -16.06
C ASP A 170 21.17 -19.92 -16.94
N LEU A 171 22.18 -19.34 -16.30
CA LEU A 171 23.49 -19.26 -16.89
C LEU A 171 23.98 -20.68 -16.73
N ASP A 172 23.64 -21.48 -17.74
CA ASP A 172 24.13 -22.84 -17.85
C ASP A 172 25.62 -22.88 -17.50
N SER A 173 26.06 -23.98 -16.91
CA SER A 173 27.47 -24.15 -16.51
C SER A 173 28.46 -23.86 -17.67
N ALA A 174 27.98 -23.92 -18.92
CA ALA A 174 28.70 -23.52 -20.11
C ALA A 174 28.95 -22.00 -20.21
N GLY A 175 28.00 -21.16 -19.85
CA GLY A 175 28.13 -19.70 -19.79
C GLY A 175 29.20 -19.25 -18.80
N TYR A 176 29.25 -19.86 -17.60
CA TYR A 176 30.30 -19.56 -16.62
C TYR A 176 31.69 -20.03 -17.10
N ALA A 177 31.77 -21.21 -17.72
CA ALA A 177 33.02 -21.73 -18.29
C ALA A 177 33.53 -20.88 -19.46
N ALA A 178 32.64 -20.37 -20.32
CA ALA A 178 32.99 -19.49 -21.43
C ALA A 178 33.53 -18.14 -20.94
N LEU A 179 32.87 -17.54 -19.94
CA LEU A 179 33.32 -16.29 -19.33
C LEU A 179 34.68 -16.46 -18.64
N ALA A 180 34.86 -17.54 -17.88
CA ALA A 180 36.14 -17.86 -17.24
C ALA A 180 37.27 -18.07 -18.26
N ALA A 181 37.00 -18.74 -19.38
CA ALA A 181 37.97 -18.92 -20.47
C ALA A 181 38.32 -17.60 -21.17
N GLN A 182 37.36 -16.70 -21.33
CA GLN A 182 37.58 -15.39 -21.94
C GLN A 182 38.47 -14.50 -21.06
N ILE A 183 38.25 -14.50 -19.74
CA ILE A 183 39.08 -13.78 -18.76
C ILE A 183 40.50 -14.38 -18.68
N ALA A 184 40.62 -15.71 -18.69
CA ALA A 184 41.94 -16.38 -18.72
C ALA A 184 42.68 -16.23 -20.06
N GLY A 185 41.95 -15.92 -21.13
CA GLY A 185 42.47 -15.69 -22.48
C GLY A 185 42.96 -14.25 -22.68
N SER A 186 42.29 -13.25 -22.11
CA SER A 186 42.73 -11.85 -22.16
C SER A 186 44.01 -11.62 -21.36
N ALA A 187 44.13 -12.22 -20.17
CA ALA A 187 45.32 -12.13 -19.32
C ALA A 187 46.60 -12.74 -19.93
N ARG A 188 46.46 -13.62 -20.95
CA ARG A 188 47.60 -14.25 -21.66
C ARG A 188 48.06 -13.49 -22.90
N ARG A 189 47.31 -12.49 -23.37
CA ARG A 189 47.67 -11.68 -24.55
C ARG A 189 48.40 -10.38 -24.21
N GLU A 190 48.50 -10.04 -22.92
CA GLU A 190 49.14 -8.81 -22.43
C GLU A 190 50.52 -9.04 -21.76
N GLY A 191 51.11 -10.23 -21.89
CA GLY A 191 52.48 -10.53 -21.44
C GLY A 191 53.34 -11.09 -22.56
#